data_AF-A0A2K1KTT1-F1
#
_entry.id   AF-A0A2K1KTT1-F1
#
_cell.length_a   1.000
_cell.length_b   1.000
_cell.length_c   1.000
_cell.angle_alpha   90.00
_cell.angle_beta   90.00
_cell.angle_gamma   90.00
#
_symmetry.space_group_name_H-M   'P 1'
#
loop_
_entity.id
_entity.type
_entity.pdbx_description
1 polymer ?
#
loop_
_entity_poly.entity_id
_entity_poly.type
_entity_poly.pdbx_seq_one_letter_code
_entity_poly.pdbx_strand_id
1 'polypeptide(L)'
;MKWGVAWRNIKRYVKHDLKEIAFPSSLPDPPHLKAKPKTRKLTIKDYVYIVRTAASLHAKSFTREGLTKEDWKKAGLDEQEDPEVAERKEPAEPSSVEELALAARAGVEHIKPALQRIYMTRASAYRDALKSFVEGYQEGVAEVVAKNSQEESGGGGRRSNEEDIGQSTRPSFVEDPKKEKSPF
;
A
#
# COMPACT_ATOMS: atom_id res chain seq x y z
N MET A 1 9.30 27.45 35.00
CA MET A 1 8.44 27.94 33.90
C MET A 1 6.99 27.87 34.33
N LYS A 2 6.19 28.91 34.07
CA LYS A 2 4.77 28.93 34.46
C LYS A 2 4.00 27.99 33.51
N TRP A 3 3.62 26.81 33.99
CA TRP A 3 2.88 25.79 33.21
C TRP A 3 1.64 26.34 32.51
N GLY A 4 0.94 27.30 33.11
CA GLY A 4 -0.22 27.96 32.49
C GLY A 4 0.10 28.82 31.26
N VAL A 5 1.34 29.28 31.08
CA VAL A 5 1.77 29.97 29.84
C VAL A 5 2.04 28.94 28.74
N ALA A 6 2.75 27.86 29.07
CA ALA A 6 3.04 26.78 28.13
C ALA A 6 1.75 26.13 27.59
N TRP A 7 0.77 25.82 28.46
CA TRP A 7 -0.52 25.26 28.03
C TRP A 7 -1.31 26.21 27.12
N ARG A 8 -1.29 27.52 27.40
CA ARG A 8 -1.94 28.52 26.53
C ARG A 8 -1.26 28.60 25.17
N ASN A 9 0.06 28.51 25.12
CA ASN A 9 0.81 28.50 23.87
C ASN A 9 0.52 27.23 23.06
N ILE A 10 0.51 26.05 23.69
CA ILE A 10 0.14 24.79 23.05
C ILE A 10 -1.30 24.85 22.52
N LYS A 11 -2.25 25.32 23.33
CA LYS A 11 -3.66 25.47 22.92
C LYS A 11 -3.84 26.46 21.77
N ARG A 12 -3.04 27.55 21.74
CA ARG A 12 -3.05 28.52 20.64
C ARG A 12 -2.50 27.88 19.37
N TYR A 13 -1.36 27.19 19.46
CA TYR A 13 -0.73 26.48 18.36
C TYR A 13 -1.68 25.44 17.74
N VAL A 14 -2.30 24.58 18.55
CA VAL A 14 -3.24 23.55 18.04
C VAL A 14 -4.48 24.16 17.39
N LYS A 15 -4.97 25.30 17.91
CA LYS A 15 -6.23 25.90 17.44
C LYS A 15 -6.04 26.77 16.19
N HIS A 16 -4.93 27.48 16.10
CA HIS A 16 -4.66 28.48 15.05
C HIS A 16 -3.56 27.98 14.13
N ASP A 17 -2.33 27.87 14.64
CA ASP A 17 -1.14 27.57 13.85
C ASP A 17 -1.24 26.21 13.12
N LEU A 18 -1.65 25.14 13.80
CA LEU A 18 -1.81 23.81 13.19
C LEU A 18 -2.92 23.78 12.13
N LYS A 19 -3.99 24.54 12.37
CA LYS A 19 -5.11 24.64 11.43
C LYS A 19 -4.69 25.42 10.17
N GLU A 20 -3.86 26.43 10.34
CA GLU A 20 -3.30 27.23 9.24
C GLU A 20 -2.22 26.48 8.44
N ILE A 21 -1.44 25.60 9.10
CA ILE A 21 -0.45 24.74 8.43
C ILE A 21 -1.14 23.64 7.60
N ALA A 22 -2.13 22.96 8.18
CA ALA A 22 -2.82 21.87 7.48
C ALA A 22 -3.79 22.37 6.40
N PHE A 23 -4.41 23.53 6.63
CA PHE A 23 -5.37 24.15 5.71
C PHE A 23 -5.15 25.66 5.67
N PRO A 24 -4.19 26.14 4.86
CA PRO A 24 -3.95 27.58 4.74
C PRO A 24 -5.21 28.27 4.26
N SER A 25 -5.66 29.28 5.00
CA SER A 25 -6.75 30.14 4.55
C SER A 25 -6.23 31.03 3.42
N SER A 26 -6.57 30.70 2.18
CA SER A 26 -6.07 31.39 0.99
C SER A 26 -6.58 32.83 0.81
N LEU A 27 -7.49 33.29 1.67
CA LEU A 27 -8.10 34.62 1.57
C LEU A 27 -8.44 35.17 2.97
N PRO A 28 -8.18 36.46 3.27
CA PRO A 28 -8.71 37.09 4.47
C PRO A 28 -10.25 37.08 4.41
N ASP A 29 -10.90 36.60 5.47
CA ASP A 29 -12.36 36.59 5.57
C ASP A 29 -12.88 38.04 5.40
N PRO A 30 -13.77 38.32 4.43
CA PRO A 30 -14.16 39.68 4.10
C PRO A 30 -14.94 40.33 5.26
N PRO A 31 -14.75 41.65 5.50
CA PRO A 31 -15.17 42.33 6.73
C PRO A 31 -16.68 42.38 6.97
N HIS A 32 -17.50 42.05 5.96
CA HIS A 32 -18.97 42.04 6.01
C HIS A 32 -19.57 40.63 6.15
N LEU A 33 -18.76 39.57 6.06
CA LEU A 33 -19.19 38.23 6.44
C LEU A 33 -18.87 38.02 7.91
N LYS A 34 -19.91 37.89 8.76
CA LYS A 34 -19.72 37.43 10.14
C LYS A 34 -18.97 36.10 10.06
N ALA A 35 -17.75 36.06 10.57
CA ALA A 35 -16.81 34.94 10.46
C ALA A 35 -17.49 33.60 10.77
N LYS A 36 -17.89 32.90 9.70
CA LYS A 36 -18.64 31.63 9.65
C LYS A 36 -19.95 31.64 10.48
N PRO A 37 -21.02 30.91 10.07
CA PRO A 37 -22.01 30.50 11.06
C PRO A 37 -21.20 29.83 12.17
N LYS A 38 -21.28 30.32 13.41
CA LYS A 38 -20.69 29.65 14.57
C LYS A 38 -21.15 28.21 14.46
N THR A 39 -20.28 27.31 13.97
CA THR A 39 -20.63 25.90 13.84
C THR A 39 -21.13 25.53 15.21
N ARG A 40 -22.40 25.10 15.28
CA ARG A 40 -23.04 24.77 16.55
C ARG A 40 -22.02 23.93 17.30
N LYS A 41 -21.51 24.44 18.42
CA LYS A 41 -20.39 23.82 19.13
C LYS A 41 -20.87 22.40 19.42
N LEU A 42 -20.30 21.41 18.75
CA LEU A 42 -20.69 20.03 18.98
C LEU A 42 -20.46 19.75 20.45
N THR A 43 -21.48 19.24 21.12
CA THR A 43 -21.33 18.80 22.49
C THR A 43 -20.38 17.61 22.48
N ILE A 44 -19.66 17.37 23.57
CA ILE A 44 -18.81 16.16 23.71
C ILE A 44 -19.64 14.90 23.41
N LYS A 45 -20.92 14.89 23.79
CA LYS A 45 -21.88 13.82 23.45
C LYS A 45 -22.02 13.61 21.95
N ASP A 46 -22.15 14.70 21.18
CA ASP A 46 -22.26 14.66 19.72
C ASP A 46 -20.96 14.14 19.10
N TYR A 47 -19.82 14.56 19.63
CA TYR A 47 -18.51 14.10 19.16
C TYR A 47 -18.33 12.59 19.38
N VAL A 48 -18.62 12.11 20.59
CA VAL A 48 -18.55 10.68 20.91
C VAL A 48 -19.53 9.88 20.07
N TYR A 49 -20.74 10.40 19.87
CA TYR A 49 -21.76 9.76 19.03
C TYR A 49 -21.28 9.63 17.57
N ILE A 50 -20.71 10.70 17.00
CA ILE A 50 -20.18 10.69 15.64
C ILE A 50 -19.01 9.72 15.51
N VAL A 51 -18.06 9.75 16.43
CA VAL A 51 -16.91 8.83 16.41
C VAL A 51 -17.36 7.39 16.54
N ARG A 52 -18.31 7.08 17.44
CA ARG A 52 -18.85 5.71 17.61
C ARG A 52 -19.60 5.25 16.37
N THR A 53 -20.36 6.14 15.74
CA THR A 53 -21.11 5.84 14.52
C THR A 53 -20.16 5.62 13.35
N ALA A 54 -19.17 6.49 13.17
CA ALA A 54 -18.14 6.36 12.14
C ALA A 54 -17.33 5.07 12.33
N ALA A 55 -16.89 4.76 13.55
CA ALA A 55 -16.20 3.51 13.85
C ALA A 55 -17.09 2.28 13.59
N SER A 56 -18.38 2.34 13.94
CA SER A 56 -19.33 1.26 13.65
C SER A 56 -19.54 1.07 12.14
N LEU A 57 -19.66 2.16 11.38
CA LEU A 57 -19.79 2.12 9.93
C LEU A 57 -18.51 1.62 9.24
N HIS A 58 -17.34 2.01 9.74
CA HIS A 58 -16.04 1.54 9.25
C HIS A 58 -15.81 0.06 9.56
N ALA A 59 -16.22 -0.40 10.75
CA ALA A 59 -16.23 -1.83 11.07
C ALA A 59 -17.18 -2.60 10.13
N LYS A 60 -18.35 -2.03 9.81
CA LYS A 60 -19.27 -2.62 8.84
C LYS A 60 -18.74 -2.58 7.40
N SER A 61 -17.92 -1.61 7.03
CA SER A 61 -17.28 -1.59 5.71
C SER A 61 -16.23 -2.68 5.56
N PHE A 62 -15.58 -3.09 6.65
CA PHE A 62 -14.72 -4.28 6.65
C PHE A 62 -15.49 -5.59 6.51
N THR A 63 -16.79 -5.62 6.81
CA THR A 63 -17.62 -6.84 6.70
C THR A 63 -18.40 -6.94 5.39
N ARG A 64 -18.14 -6.07 4.39
CA ARG A 64 -18.95 -6.06 3.17
C ARG A 64 -18.63 -7.21 2.20
N GLU A 65 -17.49 -7.90 2.33
CA GLU A 65 -17.20 -9.08 1.50
C GLU A 65 -16.43 -10.13 2.33
N GLY A 66 -17.15 -11.05 2.97
CA GLY A 66 -16.63 -12.39 3.29
C GLY A 66 -16.15 -12.72 4.71
N LEU A 67 -16.12 -11.80 5.68
CA LEU A 67 -15.82 -12.16 7.08
C LEU A 67 -16.82 -11.53 8.05
N THR A 68 -17.77 -12.33 8.48
CA THR A 68 -18.70 -12.03 9.57
C THR A 68 -18.00 -12.25 10.93
N LYS A 69 -18.55 -11.70 12.02
CA LYS A 69 -18.07 -12.02 13.39
C LYS A 69 -18.13 -13.51 13.73
N GLU A 70 -18.95 -14.26 13.01
CA GLU A 70 -19.11 -15.70 13.18
C GLU A 70 -17.90 -16.45 12.61
N ASP A 71 -17.26 -15.93 11.57
CA ASP A 71 -16.01 -16.46 11.02
C ASP A 71 -14.83 -16.22 11.97
N TRP A 72 -14.80 -15.08 12.67
CA TRP A 72 -13.82 -14.80 13.73
C TRP A 72 -14.03 -15.67 14.98
N LYS A 73 -15.27 -16.06 15.27
CA LYS A 73 -15.55 -17.04 16.33
C LYS A 73 -15.19 -18.44 15.90
N LYS A 74 -15.54 -18.87 14.68
CA LYS A 74 -15.17 -20.19 14.14
C LYS A 74 -13.66 -20.37 14.04
N ALA A 75 -12.94 -19.35 13.54
CA ALA A 75 -11.48 -19.36 13.46
C ALA A 75 -10.77 -19.34 14.83
N GLY A 76 -11.50 -19.19 15.95
CA GLY A 76 -10.94 -19.21 17.29
C GLY A 76 -11.59 -20.20 18.27
N LEU A 77 -12.63 -20.94 17.86
CA LEU A 77 -13.35 -21.91 18.71
C LEU A 77 -13.44 -23.32 18.11
N ASP A 78 -13.14 -23.56 16.83
CA ASP A 78 -13.22 -24.88 16.21
C ASP A 78 -11.85 -25.54 15.95
N GLU A 79 -10.81 -25.20 16.71
CA GLU A 79 -9.65 -26.09 16.92
C GLU A 79 -9.97 -27.10 18.04
N GLN A 80 -11.04 -27.87 17.84
CA GLN A 80 -11.13 -29.21 18.41
C GLN A 80 -10.69 -30.14 17.29
N GLU A 81 -9.36 -30.31 17.18
CA GLU A 81 -8.80 -31.35 16.32
C GLU A 81 -9.28 -32.72 16.85
N ASP A 82 -9.89 -33.52 15.99
CA ASP A 82 -10.14 -34.93 16.23
C ASP A 82 -8.79 -35.61 16.59
N PRO A 83 -8.71 -36.40 17.68
CA PRO A 83 -7.43 -36.85 18.25
C PRO A 83 -6.73 -37.98 17.48
N GLU A 84 -7.10 -38.26 16.22
CA GLU A 84 -6.61 -39.45 15.49
C GLU A 84 -5.59 -39.16 14.38
N VAL A 85 -5.26 -37.88 14.10
CA VAL A 85 -4.27 -37.49 13.07
C VAL A 85 -3.13 -36.65 13.65
N ALA A 86 -2.79 -36.88 14.93
CA ALA A 86 -1.79 -36.09 15.66
C ALA A 86 -0.34 -36.61 15.52
N GLU A 87 -0.06 -37.65 14.73
CA GLU A 87 1.25 -38.32 14.82
C GLU A 87 2.26 -38.03 13.71
N ARG A 88 2.02 -37.08 12.80
CA ARG A 88 3.02 -36.73 11.76
C ARG A 88 3.06 -35.25 11.39
N LYS A 89 3.42 -34.39 12.34
CA LYS A 89 4.05 -33.10 12.03
C LYS A 89 5.21 -32.88 12.99
N GLU A 90 6.41 -32.86 12.42
CA GLU A 90 7.65 -32.31 13.02
C GLU A 90 7.33 -30.97 13.72
N PRO A 91 8.07 -30.60 14.79
CA PRO A 91 7.76 -29.43 15.61
C PRO A 91 7.69 -28.17 14.74
N ALA A 92 6.46 -27.81 14.37
CA ALA A 92 6.19 -26.69 13.51
C ALA A 92 6.55 -25.43 14.28
N GLU A 93 7.56 -24.72 13.79
CA GLU A 93 7.85 -23.37 14.23
C GLU A 93 6.54 -22.58 14.16
N PRO A 94 6.12 -21.91 15.25
CA PRO A 94 4.86 -21.18 15.27
C PRO A 94 4.83 -20.24 14.06
N SER A 95 3.73 -20.28 13.31
CA SER A 95 3.65 -19.47 12.10
C SER A 95 3.93 -18.00 12.46
N SER A 96 4.57 -17.23 11.56
CA SER A 96 4.88 -15.81 11.85
C SER A 96 3.66 -14.99 12.30
N VAL A 97 2.44 -15.47 11.98
CA VAL A 97 1.16 -14.92 12.41
C VAL A 97 0.83 -15.33 13.85
N GLU A 98 1.06 -16.57 14.23
CA GLU A 98 0.95 -17.05 15.62
C GLU A 98 1.96 -16.35 16.53
N GLU A 99 3.21 -16.18 16.10
CA GLU A 99 4.21 -15.42 16.88
C GLU A 99 3.76 -13.97 17.10
N LEU A 100 3.16 -13.35 16.07
CA LEU A 100 2.64 -11.99 16.16
C LEU A 100 1.37 -11.92 17.02
N ALA A 101 0.51 -12.93 16.97
CA ALA A 101 -0.69 -13.03 17.80
C ALA A 101 -0.33 -13.29 19.27
N LEU A 102 0.63 -14.17 19.54
CA LEU A 102 1.21 -14.42 20.86
C LEU A 102 1.90 -13.15 21.39
N ALA A 103 2.67 -12.45 20.56
CA ALA A 103 3.29 -11.18 20.92
C ALA A 103 2.26 -10.08 21.20
N ALA A 104 1.18 -10.03 20.42
CA ALA A 104 0.09 -9.09 20.64
C ALA A 104 -0.66 -9.39 21.94
N ARG A 105 -0.86 -10.67 22.28
CA ARG A 105 -1.42 -11.11 23.57
C ARG A 105 -0.46 -10.81 24.73
N ALA A 106 0.85 -10.87 24.50
CA ALA A 106 1.88 -10.57 25.50
C ALA A 106 2.12 -9.06 25.73
N GLY A 107 1.64 -8.20 24.82
CA GLY A 107 1.66 -6.74 24.97
C GLY A 107 2.66 -6.01 24.08
N VAL A 108 2.59 -4.68 24.10
CA VAL A 108 3.32 -3.77 23.17
C VAL A 108 4.83 -3.93 23.16
N GLU A 109 5.43 -4.40 24.25
CA GLU A 109 6.89 -4.62 24.35
C GLU A 109 7.36 -5.81 23.51
N HIS A 110 6.50 -6.79 23.26
CA HIS A 110 6.81 -8.02 22.50
C HIS A 110 6.46 -7.91 21.01
N ILE A 111 5.56 -7.00 20.63
CA ILE A 111 5.17 -6.79 19.23
C ILE A 111 6.34 -6.25 18.41
N LYS A 112 7.12 -5.33 18.97
CA LYS A 112 8.25 -4.69 18.27
C LYS A 112 9.32 -5.70 17.82
N PRO A 113 9.87 -6.57 18.71
CA PRO A 113 10.84 -7.57 18.29
C PRO A 113 10.25 -8.63 17.36
N ALA A 114 8.98 -9.04 17.55
CA ALA A 114 8.30 -9.97 16.64
C ALA A 114 8.18 -9.38 15.22
N LEU A 115 7.77 -8.12 15.10
CA LEU A 115 7.65 -7.44 13.83
C LEU A 115 9.01 -7.25 13.13
N GLN A 116 10.06 -6.96 13.90
CA GLN A 116 11.42 -6.84 13.38
C GLN A 116 11.89 -8.16 12.75
N ARG A 117 11.61 -9.31 13.40
CA ARG A 117 11.94 -10.63 12.84
C ARG A 117 11.25 -10.86 11.50
N ILE A 118 9.93 -10.64 11.45
CA ILE A 118 9.14 -10.80 10.22
C ILE A 118 9.67 -9.90 9.11
N TYR A 119 10.01 -8.65 9.44
CA TYR A 119 10.58 -7.71 8.47
C TYR A 119 11.91 -8.22 7.91
N MET A 120 12.82 -8.70 8.78
CA MET A 120 14.12 -9.20 8.34
C MET A 120 13.99 -10.43 7.44
N THR A 121 13.13 -11.40 7.81
CA THR A 121 12.91 -12.63 7.02
C THR A 121 12.32 -12.32 5.64
N ARG A 122 11.34 -11.40 5.58
CA ARG A 122 10.77 -10.99 4.28
C ARG A 122 11.76 -10.18 3.46
N ALA A 123 12.50 -9.28 4.10
CA ALA A 123 13.50 -8.46 3.41
C ALA A 123 14.64 -9.29 2.83
N SER A 124 15.11 -10.34 3.53
CA SER A 124 16.12 -11.25 2.99
C SER A 124 15.58 -12.04 1.81
N ALA A 125 14.38 -12.62 1.91
CA ALA A 125 13.74 -13.33 0.81
C ALA A 125 13.60 -12.45 -0.46
N TYR A 126 13.20 -11.18 -0.29
CA TYR A 126 13.15 -10.24 -1.41
C TYR A 126 14.53 -9.93 -1.99
N ARG A 127 15.53 -9.70 -1.14
CA ARG A 127 16.90 -9.45 -1.61
C ARG A 127 17.46 -10.63 -2.39
N ASP A 128 17.21 -11.85 -1.92
CA ASP A 128 17.70 -13.06 -2.58
C ASP A 128 16.98 -13.31 -3.90
N ALA A 129 15.66 -13.08 -3.96
CA ALA A 129 14.90 -13.15 -5.21
C ALA A 129 15.35 -12.10 -6.25
N LEU A 130 15.71 -10.89 -5.79
CA LEU A 130 16.25 -9.87 -6.70
C LEU A 130 17.64 -10.24 -7.22
N LYS A 131 18.49 -10.84 -6.39
CA LYS A 131 19.80 -11.33 -6.84
C LYS A 131 19.65 -12.43 -7.87
N SER A 132 18.84 -13.45 -7.60
CA SER A 132 18.62 -14.55 -8.54
C SER A 132 17.99 -14.08 -9.85
N PHE A 133 17.13 -13.06 -9.80
CA PHE A 133 16.59 -12.42 -10.99
C PHE A 133 17.68 -11.74 -11.84
N VAL A 134 18.58 -10.99 -11.20
CA VAL A 134 19.69 -10.31 -11.90
C VAL A 134 20.66 -11.32 -12.48
N GLU A 135 21.01 -12.36 -11.73
CA GLU A 135 21.87 -13.46 -12.19
C GLU A 135 21.24 -14.18 -13.39
N GLY A 136 19.96 -14.58 -13.28
CA GLY A 136 19.25 -15.21 -14.38
C GLY A 136 19.11 -14.32 -15.61
N TYR A 137 19.01 -12.99 -15.45
CA TYR A 137 19.05 -12.07 -16.57
C TYR A 137 20.41 -12.04 -17.26
N GLN A 138 21.50 -12.03 -16.49
CA GLN A 138 22.86 -12.06 -17.05
C GLN A 138 23.14 -13.38 -17.77
N GLU A 139 22.71 -14.50 -17.20
CA GLU A 139 22.80 -15.82 -17.83
C GLU A 139 22.00 -15.88 -19.14
N GLY A 140 20.77 -15.35 -19.15
CA GLY A 140 19.95 -15.30 -20.37
C GLY A 140 20.57 -14.45 -21.48
N VAL A 141 21.20 -13.32 -21.13
CA VAL A 141 21.94 -12.50 -22.11
C VAL A 141 23.15 -13.28 -22.64
N ALA A 142 23.89 -13.97 -21.78
CA ALA A 142 25.05 -14.77 -22.18
C ALA A 142 24.65 -15.94 -23.09
N GLU A 143 23.51 -16.59 -22.84
CA GLU A 143 22.97 -17.67 -23.68
C GLU A 143 22.63 -17.18 -25.08
N VAL A 144 21.98 -16.01 -25.22
CA VAL A 144 21.66 -15.42 -26.53
C VAL A 144 22.94 -15.09 -27.31
N VAL A 145 23.95 -14.52 -26.64
CA VAL A 145 25.24 -14.22 -27.28
C VAL A 145 25.91 -15.50 -27.75
N ALA A 146 25.97 -16.53 -26.90
CA ALA A 146 26.57 -17.82 -27.25
C ALA A 146 25.85 -18.51 -28.42
N LYS A 147 24.52 -18.46 -28.46
CA LYS A 147 23.70 -19.02 -29.54
C LYS A 147 23.94 -18.30 -30.86
N ASN A 148 23.95 -16.96 -30.86
CA ASN A 148 24.25 -16.16 -32.06
C ASN A 148 25.66 -16.47 -32.61
N SER A 149 26.66 -16.64 -31.74
CA SER A 149 28.02 -17.00 -32.18
C SER A 149 28.13 -18.44 -32.74
N GLN A 150 27.32 -19.38 -32.26
CA GLN A 150 27.26 -20.73 -32.83
C GLN A 150 26.58 -20.74 -34.21
N GLU A 151 25.51 -19.95 -34.39
CA GLU A 151 24.86 -19.76 -35.69
C GLU A 151 25.83 -19.13 -36.72
N GLU A 152 26.69 -18.20 -36.31
CA GLU A 152 27.74 -17.63 -37.17
C GLU A 152 28.85 -18.64 -37.53
N SER A 153 29.19 -19.59 -36.66
CA SER A 153 30.23 -20.60 -36.94
C SER A 153 29.74 -21.81 -37.78
N GLY A 154 28.42 -22.03 -37.87
CA GLY A 154 27.82 -23.17 -38.57
C GLY A 154 27.21 -22.86 -39.95
N GLY A 155 27.13 -21.59 -40.35
CA GLY A 155 26.31 -21.12 -41.46
C GLY A 155 27.05 -20.74 -42.75
N GLY A 156 27.99 -21.56 -43.23
CA GLY A 156 28.55 -21.41 -44.57
C GLY A 156 27.66 -22.07 -45.64
N GLY A 157 26.61 -21.40 -46.13
CA GLY A 157 25.79 -21.96 -47.22
C GLY A 157 24.69 -21.02 -47.78
N ARG A 158 24.94 -20.48 -48.98
CA ARG A 158 24.05 -19.62 -49.80
C ARG A 158 22.64 -20.19 -50.05
N ARG A 159 21.61 -19.32 -50.09
CA ARG A 159 20.83 -18.98 -51.30
C ARG A 159 19.73 -17.93 -51.03
N SER A 160 19.59 -17.03 -52.01
CA SER A 160 18.60 -15.97 -52.21
C SER A 160 17.15 -16.47 -52.25
N ASN A 161 16.20 -15.63 -51.82
CA ASN A 161 15.01 -15.27 -52.60
C ASN A 161 14.32 -14.01 -52.07
N GLU A 162 13.89 -13.22 -53.05
CA GLU A 162 13.15 -11.95 -53.03
C GLU A 162 11.64 -12.19 -52.77
N GLU A 163 10.97 -11.17 -52.20
CA GLU A 163 9.52 -10.83 -52.17
C GLU A 163 8.52 -11.78 -51.45
N ASP A 164 7.78 -11.31 -50.43
CA ASP A 164 6.56 -10.51 -50.62
C ASP A 164 5.83 -10.10 -49.30
N ILE A 165 5.32 -8.86 -49.30
CA ILE A 165 4.13 -8.31 -48.62
C ILE A 165 4.09 -8.18 -47.08
N GLY A 166 4.04 -6.91 -46.63
CA GLY A 166 3.53 -6.55 -45.30
C GLY A 166 3.85 -5.12 -44.86
N GLN A 167 3.34 -4.12 -45.59
CA GLN A 167 3.38 -2.71 -45.16
C GLN A 167 2.72 -2.55 -43.78
N SER A 168 3.46 -2.05 -42.79
CA SER A 168 2.88 -1.47 -41.57
C SER A 168 3.52 -0.10 -41.36
N THR A 169 2.68 0.88 -41.62
CA THR A 169 2.93 2.31 -41.64
C THR A 169 3.37 2.85 -40.28
N ARG A 170 4.49 3.58 -40.32
CA ARG A 170 4.97 4.48 -39.26
C ARG A 170 3.88 5.53 -38.97
N PRO A 171 3.43 5.77 -37.73
CA PRO A 171 2.52 6.88 -37.47
C PRO A 171 3.30 8.20 -37.56
N SER A 172 3.02 8.98 -38.60
CA SER A 172 3.41 10.38 -38.70
C SER A 172 2.56 11.20 -37.73
N PHE A 173 3.25 11.76 -36.74
CA PHE A 173 2.80 12.84 -35.88
C PHE A 173 2.31 14.03 -36.72
N VAL A 174 1.01 14.34 -36.62
CA VAL A 174 0.38 15.51 -37.25
C VAL A 174 0.24 16.59 -36.18
N GLU A 175 0.97 17.69 -36.37
CA GLU A 175 0.74 18.95 -35.66
C GLU A 175 -0.48 19.65 -36.28
N ASP A 176 -1.46 20.01 -35.45
CA ASP A 176 -2.60 20.85 -35.86
C ASP A 176 -2.28 22.34 -35.67
N PRO A 177 -2.22 23.16 -36.75
CA PRO A 177 -2.29 24.60 -36.61
C PRO A 177 -3.73 25.11 -36.77
N LYS A 178 -4.20 25.78 -35.71
CA LYS A 178 -5.12 26.93 -35.68
C LYS A 178 -6.37 26.88 -36.58
N LYS A 179 -7.55 26.81 -35.96
CA LYS A 179 -8.77 27.41 -36.50
C LYS A 179 -9.24 28.59 -35.64
N GLU A 180 -9.44 29.68 -36.34
CA GLU A 180 -9.71 31.02 -35.88
C GLU A 180 -11.14 31.21 -35.33
N LYS A 181 -11.24 32.25 -34.50
CA LYS A 181 -12.44 32.96 -34.08
C LYS A 181 -13.35 33.31 -35.26
N SER A 182 -14.67 33.37 -35.05
CA SER A 182 -15.56 34.53 -35.33
C SER A 182 -17.00 34.24 -34.83
N PRO A 183 -17.96 35.19 -34.82
CA PRO A 183 -18.64 35.64 -33.61
C PRO A 183 -20.14 35.31 -33.58
N PHE A 184 -20.74 35.20 -32.39
CA PHE A 184 -22.11 35.63 -32.04
C PHE A 184 -22.25 35.65 -30.52
#